data_AF-A0A6A3GNE9-F1
#
_entry.id   AF-A0A6A3GNE9-F1
#
_cell.length_a   1.000
_cell.length_b   1.000
_cell.length_c   1.000
_cell.angle_alpha   90.00
_cell.angle_beta   90.00
_cell.angle_gamma   90.00
#
_symmetry.space_group_name_H-M   'P 1'
#
loop_
_entity.id
_entity.type
_entity.pdbx_description
1 polymer ?
#
loop_
_entity_poly.entity_id
_entity_poly.type
_entity_poly.pdbx_seq_one_letter_code
_entity_poly.pdbx_strand_id
1 'polypeptide(L)'
;MVSIGKDWRPDLCGDIPSIVPSSLESSMPIASAPESNTMQEEQLFTMFSWTLEDYQEALKNDDFFEHVKNNLTAQSSVTMESRMESLEEKFFVAGGSARMMFDESTESAMGSLLSALARVEDLTQCLTSTFGRPGSVVNRLFSLHPGACLYLSKPGILSSFVAREIGLRTGPAKLQALAQWLATNPAMDGCMFEMFFFSSLTNGGAVILREGRCNEGEVWTSNFVARFDPDREIRLDLRHLWFAPTKWNQGGYDAVFYELKGLDNTECDRSARGAGFTMKIFVRIVQVTRSETPSFKVEYYKDLLTRFTVRQSMWLHAVEVCFVAPSDVVSEFTLPVDEATFRREGVEPAF
;
A
#
# COMPACT_ATOMS: atom_id res chain seq x y z
N MET A 1 -20.20 -14.10 -25.48
CA MET A 1 -19.52 -12.97 -26.13
C MET A 1 -18.29 -12.68 -25.29
N VAL A 2 -17.13 -13.15 -25.75
CA VAL A 2 -15.88 -13.17 -24.96
C VAL A 2 -15.26 -11.78 -25.03
N SER A 3 -15.11 -11.13 -23.89
CA SER A 3 -14.41 -9.84 -23.76
C SER A 3 -12.92 -10.05 -23.98
N ILE A 4 -12.48 -9.66 -25.17
CA ILE A 4 -11.07 -9.59 -25.58
C ILE A 4 -10.41 -8.50 -24.70
N GLY A 5 -9.32 -8.87 -24.02
CA GLY A 5 -8.53 -7.94 -23.20
C GLY A 5 -8.03 -6.74 -24.01
N LYS A 6 -7.94 -5.58 -23.37
CA LYS A 6 -7.57 -4.28 -23.96
C LYS A 6 -6.22 -4.24 -24.71
N ASP A 7 -5.45 -5.34 -24.67
CA ASP A 7 -4.10 -5.44 -25.23
C ASP A 7 -4.01 -6.12 -26.61
N TRP A 8 -5.13 -6.55 -27.21
CA TRP A 8 -5.09 -7.11 -28.56
C TRP A 8 -5.12 -6.00 -29.63
N ARG A 9 -3.94 -5.57 -30.07
CA ARG A 9 -3.77 -4.70 -31.26
C ARG A 9 -3.37 -5.55 -32.48
N PRO A 10 -4.21 -5.64 -33.53
CA PRO A 10 -3.86 -6.35 -34.77
C PRO A 10 -2.62 -5.78 -35.46
N ASP A 11 -2.33 -4.50 -35.22
CA ASP A 11 -1.41 -3.65 -35.97
C ASP A 11 0.08 -3.93 -35.69
N LEU A 12 0.40 -4.83 -34.75
CA LEU A 12 1.76 -5.21 -34.37
C LEU A 12 2.17 -6.62 -34.82
N CYS A 13 1.28 -7.37 -35.48
CA CYS A 13 1.65 -8.62 -36.14
C CYS A 13 2.13 -8.32 -37.56
N GLY A 14 3.45 -8.24 -37.75
CA GLY A 14 4.03 -8.56 -39.05
C GLY A 14 3.60 -9.99 -39.43
N ASP A 15 3.02 -10.12 -40.63
CA ASP A 15 2.59 -11.34 -41.33
C ASP A 15 2.67 -12.64 -40.52
N ILE A 16 1.54 -13.01 -39.91
CA ILE A 16 1.33 -14.36 -39.38
C ILE A 16 1.33 -15.33 -40.57
N PRO A 17 2.20 -16.35 -40.63
CA PRO A 17 2.11 -17.38 -41.65
C PRO A 17 0.78 -18.11 -41.51
N SER A 18 -0.02 -18.09 -42.58
CA SER A 18 -1.30 -18.81 -42.67
C SER A 18 -1.06 -20.30 -42.46
N ILE A 19 -1.47 -20.83 -41.31
CA ILE A 19 -1.58 -22.28 -41.10
C ILE A 19 -2.88 -22.72 -41.78
N VAL A 20 -2.74 -23.17 -43.02
CA VAL A 20 -3.79 -23.90 -43.73
C VAL A 20 -4.00 -25.24 -43.00
N PRO A 21 -5.24 -25.64 -42.67
CA PRO A 21 -5.50 -26.93 -42.07
C PRO A 21 -5.24 -28.02 -43.11
N SER A 22 -4.11 -28.74 -42.99
CA SER A 22 -3.85 -29.93 -43.79
C SER A 22 -4.51 -31.13 -43.13
N SER A 23 -5.50 -31.69 -43.81
CA SER A 23 -6.13 -32.97 -43.50
C SER A 23 -5.08 -34.09 -43.48
N LEU A 24 -4.98 -34.80 -42.36
CA LEU A 24 -4.22 -36.05 -42.27
C LEU A 24 -4.94 -37.14 -43.08
N GLU A 25 -4.50 -37.38 -44.32
CA GLU A 25 -4.62 -38.70 -44.93
C GLU A 25 -3.31 -39.46 -44.76
N SER A 26 -3.43 -40.60 -44.09
CA SER A 26 -2.36 -41.54 -43.76
C SER A 26 -1.90 -42.29 -45.01
N SER A 27 -0.61 -42.24 -45.30
CA SER A 27 0.11 -43.28 -46.05
C SER A 27 1.56 -43.34 -45.57
N MET A 28 1.93 -44.41 -44.87
CA MET A 28 3.31 -44.69 -44.48
C MET A 28 4.18 -45.05 -45.71
N PRO A 29 5.52 -44.92 -45.62
CA PRO A 29 6.31 -46.04 -45.08
C PRO A 29 7.35 -45.64 -44.02
N ILE A 30 7.66 -46.64 -43.22
CA ILE A 30 8.58 -46.72 -42.07
C ILE A 30 10.04 -46.41 -42.48
N ALA A 31 10.72 -45.57 -41.69
CA ALA A 31 12.15 -45.73 -41.37
C ALA A 31 12.48 -45.00 -40.06
N SER A 32 13.32 -45.61 -39.24
CA SER A 32 13.52 -45.40 -37.81
C SER A 32 14.66 -44.45 -37.41
N ALA A 33 14.44 -43.75 -36.29
CA ALA A 33 15.38 -43.22 -35.28
C ALA A 33 16.07 -41.84 -35.50
N PRO A 34 16.54 -41.15 -34.43
CA PRO A 34 16.21 -41.23 -33.00
C PRO A 34 15.71 -39.88 -32.41
N GLU A 35 15.22 -39.97 -31.17
CA GLU A 35 14.73 -38.91 -30.29
C GLU A 35 15.57 -37.62 -30.31
N SER A 36 15.04 -36.55 -30.90
CA SER A 36 15.59 -35.20 -30.76
C SER A 36 14.69 -34.37 -29.84
N ASN A 37 15.25 -33.96 -28.70
CA ASN A 37 14.89 -32.78 -27.91
C ASN A 37 13.54 -32.15 -28.24
N THR A 38 12.51 -32.48 -27.45
CA THR A 38 11.34 -31.60 -27.32
C THR A 38 11.81 -30.26 -26.77
N MET A 39 12.11 -29.31 -27.66
CA MET A 39 12.15 -27.90 -27.32
C MET A 39 10.74 -27.53 -26.87
N GLN A 40 10.55 -27.35 -25.56
CA GLN A 40 9.38 -26.63 -25.08
C GLN A 40 9.56 -25.18 -25.53
N GLU A 41 8.82 -24.76 -26.55
CA GLU A 41 8.64 -23.35 -26.85
C GLU A 41 7.89 -22.71 -25.67
N GLU A 42 8.63 -22.16 -24.72
CA GLU A 42 8.05 -21.27 -23.72
C GLU A 42 7.73 -19.93 -24.40
N GLN A 43 6.45 -19.72 -24.74
CA GLN A 43 5.97 -18.40 -25.15
C GLN A 43 5.84 -17.51 -23.91
N LEU A 44 6.77 -16.56 -23.77
CA LEU A 44 6.74 -15.55 -22.72
C LEU A 44 5.83 -14.39 -23.16
N PHE A 45 4.65 -14.28 -22.53
CA PHE A 45 3.78 -13.13 -22.69
C PHE A 45 4.12 -12.10 -21.62
N THR A 46 4.55 -10.90 -22.04
CA THR A 46 4.67 -9.76 -21.13
C THR A 46 3.28 -9.23 -20.84
N MET A 47 2.81 -9.43 -19.61
CA MET A 47 1.54 -8.88 -19.13
C MET A 47 1.81 -7.62 -18.33
N PHE A 48 1.22 -6.50 -18.75
CA PHE A 48 1.34 -5.24 -18.03
C PHE A 48 0.49 -5.25 -16.76
N SER A 49 0.94 -4.47 -15.79
CA SER A 49 0.20 -4.21 -14.57
C SER A 49 -0.97 -3.28 -14.85
N TRP A 50 -2.12 -3.60 -14.25
CA TRP A 50 -3.34 -2.81 -14.37
C TRP A 50 -3.28 -1.58 -13.47
N THR A 51 -3.94 -0.50 -13.89
CA THR A 51 -4.15 0.67 -13.03
C THR A 51 -5.43 0.53 -12.21
N LEU A 52 -5.64 1.43 -11.25
CA LEU A 52 -6.90 1.47 -10.50
C LEU A 52 -8.09 1.70 -11.45
N GLU A 53 -7.92 2.58 -12.44
CA GLU A 53 -8.95 2.90 -13.44
C GLU A 53 -9.30 1.69 -14.31
N ASP A 54 -8.32 0.85 -14.65
CA ASP A 54 -8.58 -0.40 -15.38
C ASP A 54 -9.44 -1.36 -14.57
N TYR A 55 -9.18 -1.48 -13.27
CA TYR A 55 -10.01 -2.29 -12.39
C TYR A 55 -11.39 -1.69 -12.19
N GLN A 56 -11.51 -0.37 -11.99
CA GLN A 56 -12.79 0.32 -11.87
C GLN A 56 -13.63 0.09 -13.13
N GLU A 57 -13.02 0.15 -14.31
CA GLU A 57 -13.71 -0.10 -15.57
C GLU A 57 -14.16 -1.57 -15.71
N ALA A 58 -13.31 -2.54 -15.40
CA ALA A 58 -13.69 -3.95 -15.41
C ALA A 58 -14.81 -4.24 -14.40
N LEU A 59 -14.75 -3.58 -13.25
CA LEU A 59 -15.77 -3.64 -12.22
C LEU A 59 -17.00 -2.74 -12.51
N LYS A 60 -17.23 -2.30 -13.75
CA LYS A 60 -18.57 -1.83 -14.15
C LYS A 60 -19.44 -2.95 -14.72
N ASN A 61 -18.83 -4.08 -15.09
CA ASN A 61 -19.54 -5.24 -15.59
C ASN A 61 -20.07 -6.08 -14.41
N ASP A 62 -21.37 -6.31 -14.36
CA ASP A 62 -22.04 -7.02 -13.26
C ASP A 62 -21.74 -8.52 -13.27
N ASP A 63 -21.72 -9.16 -14.44
CA ASP A 63 -21.39 -10.59 -14.56
C ASP A 63 -19.96 -10.87 -14.06
N PHE A 64 -19.02 -10.00 -14.44
CA PHE A 64 -17.65 -10.08 -13.96
C PHE A 64 -17.57 -9.81 -12.46
N PHE A 65 -18.38 -8.89 -11.94
CA PHE A 65 -18.45 -8.63 -10.50
C PHE A 65 -18.78 -9.87 -9.70
N GLU A 66 -19.86 -10.52 -10.09
CA GLU A 66 -20.45 -11.63 -9.35
C GLU A 66 -19.46 -12.79 -9.26
N HIS A 67 -18.57 -12.90 -10.24
CA HIS A 67 -17.49 -13.87 -10.24
C HIS A 67 -16.36 -13.53 -9.25
N VAL A 68 -15.97 -12.27 -9.13
CA VAL A 68 -14.79 -11.85 -8.36
C VAL A 68 -15.09 -11.28 -6.98
N LYS A 69 -16.36 -10.94 -6.68
CA LYS A 69 -16.75 -10.23 -5.44
C LYS A 69 -16.35 -10.95 -4.16
N ASN A 70 -16.32 -12.29 -4.16
CA ASN A 70 -15.94 -13.07 -2.98
C ASN A 70 -14.45 -12.91 -2.63
N ASN A 71 -13.63 -12.50 -3.59
CA ASN A 71 -12.22 -12.23 -3.39
C ASN A 71 -11.97 -10.78 -2.97
N LEU A 72 -12.93 -9.86 -3.14
CA LEU A 72 -12.87 -8.49 -2.62
C LEU A 72 -13.23 -8.44 -1.13
N THR A 73 -12.91 -7.34 -0.45
CA THR A 73 -13.17 -7.20 1.00
C THR A 73 -14.66 -7.11 1.35
N ALA A 74 -15.50 -6.43 0.55
CA ALA A 74 -16.95 -6.50 0.73
C ALA A 74 -17.58 -7.59 -0.13
N GLN A 75 -17.74 -8.77 0.46
CA GLN A 75 -18.37 -9.94 -0.15
C GLN A 75 -19.86 -9.72 -0.51
N SER A 76 -20.47 -8.64 -0.01
CA SER A 76 -21.90 -8.35 -0.12
C SER A 76 -22.23 -6.95 -0.65
N SER A 77 -21.31 -6.24 -1.30
CA SER A 77 -21.60 -4.87 -1.77
C SER A 77 -22.73 -4.86 -2.81
N VAL A 78 -23.78 -4.07 -2.55
CA VAL A 78 -24.96 -3.95 -3.43
C VAL A 78 -24.93 -2.68 -4.28
N THR A 79 -24.16 -1.68 -3.86
CA THR A 79 -24.05 -0.38 -4.55
C THR A 79 -22.70 -0.25 -5.28
N MET A 80 -22.69 0.55 -6.34
CA MET A 80 -21.46 0.85 -7.08
C MET A 80 -20.41 1.54 -6.19
N GLU A 81 -20.85 2.40 -5.28
CA GLU A 81 -19.96 3.07 -4.32
C GLU A 81 -19.25 2.08 -3.39
N SER A 82 -20.00 1.17 -2.76
CA SER A 82 -19.43 0.13 -1.89
C SER A 82 -18.53 -0.84 -2.67
N ARG A 83 -18.86 -1.11 -3.94
CA ARG A 83 -18.03 -1.89 -4.85
C ARG A 83 -16.69 -1.22 -5.14
N MET A 84 -16.68 0.08 -5.42
CA MET A 84 -15.45 0.85 -5.68
C MET A 84 -14.61 1.00 -4.42
N GLU A 85 -15.24 1.23 -3.27
CA GLU A 85 -14.55 1.25 -1.97
C GLU A 85 -13.85 -0.08 -1.69
N SER A 86 -14.49 -1.20 -1.98
CA SER A 86 -13.91 -2.55 -1.82
C SER A 86 -12.79 -2.86 -2.82
N LEU A 87 -12.85 -2.24 -4.00
CA LEU A 87 -11.79 -2.34 -5.00
C LEU A 87 -10.56 -1.57 -4.53
N GLU A 88 -10.72 -0.31 -4.20
CA GLU A 88 -9.65 0.55 -3.68
C GLU A 88 -9.07 -0.10 -2.40
N GLU A 89 -9.97 -0.68 -1.58
CA GLU A 89 -9.79 -1.82 -0.66
C GLU A 89 -8.51 -2.61 -0.82
N LYS A 90 -8.66 -3.45 -1.83
CA LYS A 90 -7.77 -4.49 -2.21
C LYS A 90 -6.65 -3.95 -3.09
N PHE A 91 -6.87 -2.88 -3.85
CA PHE A 91 -5.84 -2.25 -4.68
C PHE A 91 -4.67 -1.75 -3.84
N PHE A 92 -4.91 -1.32 -2.60
CA PHE A 92 -3.84 -1.03 -1.65
C PHE A 92 -2.86 -2.19 -1.45
N VAL A 93 -3.36 -3.43 -1.46
CA VAL A 93 -2.57 -4.65 -1.26
C VAL A 93 -2.12 -5.25 -2.59
N ALA A 94 -3.06 -5.54 -3.48
CA ALA A 94 -2.83 -6.22 -4.75
C ALA A 94 -2.20 -5.31 -5.82
N GLY A 95 -2.46 -3.99 -5.72
CA GLY A 95 -2.06 -2.97 -6.68
C GLY A 95 -2.26 -3.45 -8.11
N GLY A 96 -1.21 -3.39 -8.93
CA GLY A 96 -1.30 -3.75 -10.35
C GLY A 96 -1.38 -5.25 -10.68
N SER A 97 -1.45 -6.15 -9.70
CA SER A 97 -1.53 -7.60 -9.92
C SER A 97 -2.98 -8.05 -10.07
N ALA A 98 -3.41 -8.27 -11.32
CA ALA A 98 -4.77 -8.76 -11.60
C ALA A 98 -5.04 -10.13 -10.97
N ARG A 99 -4.02 -10.99 -10.85
CA ARG A 99 -4.16 -12.29 -10.15
C ARG A 99 -4.45 -12.09 -8.67
N MET A 100 -3.69 -11.25 -7.98
CA MET A 100 -3.97 -10.96 -6.57
C MET A 100 -5.30 -10.22 -6.41
N MET A 101 -5.67 -9.37 -7.38
CA MET A 101 -6.92 -8.62 -7.37
C MET A 101 -8.16 -9.51 -7.56
N PHE A 102 -8.11 -10.54 -8.39
CA PHE A 102 -9.31 -11.29 -8.78
C PHE A 102 -9.34 -12.77 -8.38
N ASP A 103 -8.19 -13.42 -8.14
CA ASP A 103 -8.13 -14.84 -7.78
C ASP A 103 -7.82 -15.10 -6.29
N GLU A 104 -7.25 -14.13 -5.57
CA GLU A 104 -6.79 -14.33 -4.19
C GLU A 104 -7.61 -13.50 -3.20
N SER A 105 -7.79 -13.94 -1.96
CA SER A 105 -8.31 -13.05 -0.90
C SER A 105 -7.26 -11.98 -0.54
N THR A 106 -7.67 -10.89 0.11
CA THR A 106 -6.75 -9.85 0.59
C THR A 106 -5.69 -10.42 1.52
N GLU A 107 -6.07 -11.33 2.45
CA GLU A 107 -5.15 -11.98 3.38
C GLU A 107 -4.15 -12.89 2.65
N SER A 108 -4.60 -13.63 1.63
CA SER A 108 -3.72 -14.47 0.79
C SER A 108 -2.70 -13.61 0.05
N ALA A 109 -3.15 -12.51 -0.57
CA ALA A 109 -2.28 -11.58 -1.27
C ALA A 109 -1.23 -10.98 -0.32
N MET A 110 -1.64 -10.51 0.87
CA MET A 110 -0.72 -10.02 1.90
C MET A 110 0.32 -11.10 2.28
N GLY A 111 -0.12 -12.33 2.55
CA GLY A 111 0.79 -13.43 2.90
C GLY A 111 1.79 -13.76 1.80
N SER A 112 1.34 -13.76 0.54
CA SER A 112 2.18 -13.99 -0.64
C SER A 112 3.23 -12.89 -0.81
N LEU A 113 2.85 -11.62 -0.63
CA LEU A 113 3.73 -10.46 -0.72
C LEU A 113 4.75 -10.43 0.42
N LEU A 114 4.32 -10.69 1.66
CA LEU A 114 5.23 -10.77 2.81
C LEU A 114 6.25 -11.91 2.65
N SER A 115 5.81 -13.04 2.09
CA SER A 115 6.69 -14.18 1.79
C SER A 115 7.69 -13.85 0.68
N ALA A 116 7.26 -13.09 -0.34
CA ALA A 116 8.14 -12.59 -1.39
C ALA A 116 9.19 -11.62 -0.82
N LEU A 117 8.77 -10.65 0.00
CA LEU A 117 9.66 -9.70 0.67
C LEU A 117 10.67 -10.38 1.59
N ALA A 118 10.28 -11.43 2.31
CA ALA A 118 11.18 -12.18 3.19
C ALA A 118 12.29 -12.93 2.42
N ARG A 119 12.08 -13.20 1.12
CA ARG A 119 13.07 -13.87 0.26
C ARG A 119 14.04 -12.90 -0.42
N VAL A 120 13.77 -11.59 -0.38
CA VAL A 120 14.64 -10.57 -0.94
C VAL A 120 15.61 -10.11 0.13
N GLU A 121 16.84 -10.64 0.10
CA GLU A 121 17.92 -10.18 0.99
C GLU A 121 18.36 -8.75 0.64
N ASP A 122 18.37 -8.41 -0.65
CA ASP A 122 18.69 -7.08 -1.14
C ASP A 122 17.77 -6.66 -2.28
N LEU A 123 16.93 -5.66 -2.02
CA LEU A 123 16.01 -5.09 -3.01
C LEU A 123 16.76 -4.52 -4.22
N THR A 124 18.02 -4.12 -4.07
CA THR A 124 18.81 -3.63 -5.20
C THR A 124 19.13 -4.73 -6.21
N GLN A 125 19.17 -6.01 -5.80
CA GLN A 125 19.32 -7.13 -6.73
C GLN A 125 18.10 -7.25 -7.67
N CYS A 126 16.92 -6.84 -7.20
CA CYS A 126 15.71 -6.82 -8.02
C CYS A 126 15.86 -5.85 -9.21
N LEU A 127 16.62 -4.76 -9.03
CA LEU A 127 16.87 -3.74 -10.07
C LEU A 127 17.68 -4.29 -11.26
N THR A 128 18.47 -5.34 -11.03
CA THR A 128 19.32 -5.97 -12.07
C THR A 128 18.64 -7.16 -12.75
N SER A 129 17.50 -7.61 -12.22
CA SER A 129 16.82 -8.79 -12.71
C SER A 129 15.87 -8.47 -13.87
N THR A 130 15.74 -9.39 -14.82
CA THR A 130 14.85 -9.23 -15.97
C THR A 130 13.40 -9.47 -15.58
N PHE A 131 12.51 -8.49 -15.83
CA PHE A 131 11.07 -8.67 -15.75
C PHE A 131 10.61 -9.84 -16.65
N GLY A 132 9.59 -10.57 -16.22
CA GLY A 132 8.96 -11.62 -17.04
C GLY A 132 9.56 -13.02 -16.90
N ARG A 133 10.63 -13.23 -16.12
CA ARG A 133 11.08 -14.60 -15.80
C ARG A 133 10.11 -15.32 -14.84
N PRO A 134 9.62 -16.53 -15.17
CA PRO A 134 8.78 -17.33 -14.28
C PRO A 134 9.45 -17.51 -12.92
N GLY A 135 8.70 -17.28 -11.83
CA GLY A 135 9.22 -17.44 -10.46
C GLY A 135 10.09 -16.31 -9.92
N SER A 136 10.39 -15.26 -10.71
CA SER A 136 11.12 -14.09 -10.22
C SER A 136 10.33 -13.37 -9.11
N VAL A 137 10.98 -13.10 -7.98
CA VAL A 137 10.42 -12.32 -6.87
C VAL A 137 10.07 -10.90 -7.31
N VAL A 138 10.74 -10.39 -8.35
CA VAL A 138 10.50 -9.06 -8.92
C VAL A 138 9.13 -8.94 -9.55
N ASN A 139 8.64 -9.99 -10.20
CA ASN A 139 7.29 -10.01 -10.78
C ASN A 139 6.19 -9.99 -9.69
N ARG A 140 6.54 -10.16 -8.41
CA ARG A 140 5.58 -10.11 -7.30
C ARG A 140 5.64 -8.81 -6.49
N LEU A 141 6.69 -8.00 -6.64
CA LEU A 141 6.89 -6.79 -5.83
C LEU A 141 6.88 -5.51 -6.65
N PHE A 142 7.08 -5.61 -7.97
CA PHE A 142 7.12 -4.48 -8.87
C PHE A 142 6.06 -4.61 -9.96
N SER A 143 5.53 -3.47 -10.37
CA SER A 143 4.64 -3.34 -11.51
C SER A 143 5.41 -2.91 -12.76
N LEU A 144 4.85 -3.23 -13.91
CA LEU A 144 5.33 -2.74 -15.20
C LEU A 144 4.16 -2.13 -15.95
N HIS A 145 4.24 -0.82 -16.22
CA HIS A 145 3.22 -0.10 -16.96
C HIS A 145 3.66 0.18 -18.41
N PRO A 146 2.72 0.18 -19.36
CA PRO A 146 3.04 0.32 -20.77
C PRO A 146 3.72 1.67 -21.06
N GLY A 147 4.79 1.60 -21.85
CA GLY A 147 5.42 2.76 -22.48
C GLY A 147 5.24 2.73 -23.99
N ALA A 148 5.85 3.68 -24.71
CA ALA A 148 5.82 3.67 -26.17
C ALA A 148 6.49 2.42 -26.78
N CYS A 149 7.33 1.71 -26.01
CA CYS A 149 7.81 0.36 -26.30
C CYS A 149 8.22 -0.34 -24.98
N LEU A 150 8.60 -1.62 -25.04
CA LEU A 150 9.03 -2.37 -23.85
C LEU A 150 10.21 -1.71 -23.12
N TYR A 151 11.18 -1.14 -23.84
CA TYR A 151 12.31 -0.40 -23.25
C TYR A 151 11.90 0.92 -22.57
N LEU A 152 10.73 1.45 -22.93
CA LEU A 152 10.17 2.68 -22.35
C LEU A 152 9.06 2.37 -21.34
N SER A 153 8.86 1.09 -21.01
CA SER A 153 7.92 0.68 -19.97
C SER A 153 8.38 1.23 -18.63
N LYS A 154 7.43 1.69 -17.83
CA LYS A 154 7.72 2.38 -16.58
C LYS A 154 7.62 1.37 -15.44
N PRO A 155 8.73 1.06 -14.76
CA PRO A 155 8.65 0.25 -13.55
C PRO A 155 7.93 1.05 -12.46
N GLY A 156 7.19 0.33 -11.62
CA GLY A 156 6.56 0.86 -10.42
C GLY A 156 6.69 -0.13 -9.28
N ILE A 157 6.31 0.30 -8.08
CA ILE A 157 6.10 -0.64 -6.97
C ILE A 157 4.71 -1.23 -7.16
N LEU A 158 4.57 -2.54 -6.92
CA LEU A 158 3.33 -3.25 -7.23
C LEU A 158 2.11 -2.61 -6.55
N SER A 159 2.24 -2.26 -5.27
CA SER A 159 1.16 -1.71 -4.44
C SER A 159 1.69 -0.87 -3.28
N SER A 160 0.83 -0.04 -2.69
CA SER A 160 1.16 0.78 -1.52
C SER A 160 1.55 -0.06 -0.31
N PHE A 161 0.91 -1.23 -0.12
CA PHE A 161 1.30 -2.18 0.91
C PHE A 161 2.76 -2.63 0.73
N VAL A 162 3.16 -3.00 -0.49
CA VAL A 162 4.55 -3.41 -0.78
C VAL A 162 5.53 -2.26 -0.54
N ALA A 163 5.17 -1.05 -0.96
CA ALA A 163 6.00 0.13 -0.74
C ALA A 163 6.28 0.36 0.74
N ARG A 164 5.23 0.40 1.57
CA ARG A 164 5.34 0.54 3.02
C ARG A 164 6.23 -0.54 3.63
N GLU A 165 6.04 -1.79 3.22
CA GLU A 165 6.87 -2.90 3.68
C GLU A 165 8.34 -2.77 3.30
N ILE A 166 8.63 -2.27 2.10
CA ILE A 166 9.99 -1.97 1.68
C ILE A 166 10.57 -0.86 2.57
N GLY A 167 9.83 0.23 2.78
CA GLY A 167 10.25 1.34 3.63
C GLY A 167 10.61 0.89 5.05
N LEU A 168 9.79 0.04 5.66
CA LEU A 168 10.00 -0.50 7.01
C LEU A 168 11.23 -1.41 7.16
N ARG A 169 11.71 -2.03 6.07
CA ARG A 169 12.81 -3.01 6.09
C ARG A 169 14.14 -2.45 5.58
N THR A 170 14.10 -1.28 4.97
CA THR A 170 15.19 -0.78 4.15
C THR A 170 15.67 0.55 4.69
N GLY A 171 16.98 0.78 4.76
CA GLY A 171 17.53 2.07 5.16
C GLY A 171 17.47 3.12 4.04
N PRO A 172 17.55 4.43 4.37
CA PRO A 172 17.34 5.50 3.40
C PRO A 172 18.32 5.46 2.21
N ALA A 173 19.55 5.02 2.42
CA ALA A 173 20.56 4.90 1.36
C ALA A 173 20.16 3.90 0.26
N LYS A 174 19.56 2.77 0.64
CA LYS A 174 19.08 1.77 -0.33
C LYS A 174 17.82 2.25 -1.07
N LEU A 175 16.99 3.06 -0.41
CA LEU A 175 15.85 3.70 -1.07
C LEU A 175 16.28 4.70 -2.15
N GLN A 176 17.43 5.35 -2.01
CA GLN A 176 17.94 6.25 -3.05
C GLN A 176 18.24 5.50 -4.37
N ALA A 177 18.82 4.30 -4.29
CA ALA A 177 19.07 3.47 -5.48
C ALA A 177 17.75 3.03 -6.14
N LEU A 178 16.75 2.67 -5.32
CA LEU A 178 15.41 2.34 -5.81
C LEU A 178 14.73 3.55 -6.47
N ALA A 179 14.86 4.74 -5.87
CA ALA A 179 14.32 5.99 -6.41
C ALA A 179 14.89 6.30 -7.80
N GLN A 180 16.21 6.14 -7.97
CA GLN A 180 16.88 6.38 -9.27
C GLN A 180 16.34 5.46 -10.37
N TRP A 181 16.03 4.21 -10.03
CA TRP A 181 15.44 3.26 -10.97
C TRP A 181 13.97 3.58 -11.30
N LEU A 182 13.20 4.08 -10.32
CA LEU A 182 11.80 4.48 -10.47
C LEU A 182 11.60 5.91 -11.00
N ALA A 183 12.66 6.70 -11.12
CA ALA A 183 12.63 8.15 -11.38
C ALA A 183 11.92 8.58 -12.67
N THR A 184 11.54 7.62 -13.53
CA THR A 184 10.79 7.87 -14.76
C THR A 184 9.27 7.98 -14.55
N ASN A 185 8.79 7.74 -13.32
CA ASN A 185 7.37 7.74 -12.99
C ASN A 185 7.06 8.69 -11.82
N PRO A 186 6.65 9.95 -12.08
CA PRO A 186 6.28 10.92 -11.04
C PRO A 186 5.17 10.46 -10.09
N ALA A 187 4.32 9.51 -10.50
CA ALA A 187 3.32 8.92 -9.62
C ALA A 187 3.95 8.17 -8.43
N MET A 188 5.25 7.85 -8.51
CA MET A 188 6.00 7.22 -7.43
C MET A 188 6.46 8.20 -6.36
N ASP A 189 6.43 9.52 -6.57
CA ASP A 189 7.04 10.48 -5.63
C ASP A 189 6.37 10.43 -4.24
N GLY A 190 5.04 10.36 -4.19
CA GLY A 190 4.30 10.22 -2.92
C GLY A 190 4.63 8.91 -2.21
N CYS A 191 4.65 7.82 -2.98
CA CYS A 191 5.01 6.49 -2.51
C CYS A 191 6.45 6.45 -1.97
N MET A 192 7.41 7.02 -2.69
CA MET A 192 8.81 7.11 -2.28
C MET A 192 8.98 7.96 -1.02
N PHE A 193 8.18 9.01 -0.86
CA PHE A 193 8.21 9.84 0.34
C PHE A 193 7.68 9.11 1.57
N GLU A 194 6.57 8.38 1.45
CA GLU A 194 6.05 7.50 2.52
C GLU A 194 7.11 6.44 2.91
N MET A 195 7.74 5.80 1.92
CA MET A 195 8.82 4.84 2.15
C MET A 195 10.00 5.46 2.89
N PHE A 196 10.41 6.67 2.48
CA PHE A 196 11.49 7.40 3.12
C PHE A 196 11.16 7.76 4.57
N PHE A 197 9.92 8.14 4.86
CA PHE A 197 9.45 8.39 6.23
C PHE A 197 9.59 7.15 7.10
N PHE A 198 9.02 6.00 6.69
CA PHE A 198 9.11 4.75 7.46
C PHE A 198 10.54 4.22 7.59
N SER A 199 11.33 4.37 6.54
CA SER A 199 12.74 4.02 6.52
C SER A 199 13.54 4.85 7.53
N SER A 200 13.33 6.16 7.53
CA SER A 200 13.98 7.07 8.48
C SER A 200 13.55 6.76 9.91
N LEU A 201 12.25 6.53 10.13
CA LEU A 201 11.71 6.16 11.44
C LEU A 201 12.39 4.91 12.02
N THR A 202 12.70 3.93 11.17
CA THR A 202 13.29 2.64 11.57
C THR A 202 14.82 2.59 11.51
N ASN A 203 15.49 3.57 10.89
CA ASN A 203 16.93 3.57 10.63
C ASN A 203 17.60 4.89 11.05
N GLY A 204 17.64 5.17 12.34
CA GLY A 204 18.36 6.32 12.90
C GLY A 204 17.49 7.54 13.23
N GLY A 205 16.21 7.50 12.87
CA GLY A 205 15.19 8.49 13.23
C GLY A 205 14.85 9.46 12.10
N ALA A 206 13.56 9.78 11.98
CA ALA A 206 13.05 10.84 11.13
C ALA A 206 13.15 12.19 11.85
N VAL A 207 13.92 13.12 11.30
CA VAL A 207 14.00 14.50 11.81
C VAL A 207 12.82 15.29 11.27
N ILE A 208 11.87 15.64 12.13
CA ILE A 208 10.68 16.40 11.77
C ILE A 208 10.87 17.86 12.18
N LEU A 209 10.95 18.73 11.18
CA LEU A 209 11.02 20.16 11.40
C LEU A 209 9.60 20.70 11.65
N ARG A 210 9.41 21.44 12.74
CA ARG A 210 8.15 22.15 12.96
C ARG A 210 8.12 23.42 12.12
N GLU A 211 6.97 23.70 11.53
CA GLU A 211 6.75 24.93 10.78
C GLU A 211 7.12 26.16 11.64
N GLY A 212 7.88 27.09 11.06
CA GLY A 212 8.36 28.30 11.75
C GLY A 212 9.52 28.09 12.73
N ARG A 213 10.01 26.86 12.94
CA ARG A 213 11.18 26.55 13.79
C ARG A 213 12.23 25.73 13.04
N CYS A 214 12.95 26.39 12.13
CA CYS A 214 13.93 25.72 11.26
C CYS A 214 15.12 25.06 12.01
N ASN A 215 15.28 25.28 13.32
CA ASN A 215 16.43 24.79 14.09
C ASN A 215 16.06 23.84 15.27
N GLU A 216 14.77 23.57 15.50
CA GLU A 216 14.29 22.68 16.58
C GLU A 216 13.52 21.51 15.95
N GLY A 217 14.26 20.58 15.32
CA GLY A 217 13.69 19.34 14.79
C GLY A 217 13.43 18.32 15.91
N GLU A 218 12.25 17.71 15.93
CA GLU A 218 11.96 16.56 16.78
C GLU A 218 12.41 15.29 16.05
N VAL A 219 13.16 14.42 16.75
CA VAL A 219 13.58 13.14 16.16
C VAL A 219 12.59 12.05 16.53
N TRP A 220 11.87 11.53 15.55
CA TRP A 220 10.99 10.38 15.72
C TRP A 220 11.75 9.11 15.37
N THR A 221 11.81 8.15 16.29
CA THR A 221 12.51 6.89 16.07
C THR A 221 11.69 5.72 16.56
N SER A 222 11.86 4.57 15.92
CA SER A 222 11.31 3.31 16.36
C SER A 222 12.20 2.16 15.94
N ASN A 223 12.40 1.17 16.83
CA ASN A 223 13.01 -0.09 16.42
C ASN A 223 12.03 -0.99 15.65
N PHE A 224 10.72 -0.74 15.80
CA PHE A 224 9.68 -1.58 15.25
C PHE A 224 8.38 -0.79 15.05
N VAL A 225 7.74 -0.99 13.90
CA VAL A 225 6.40 -0.44 13.61
C VAL A 225 5.46 -1.62 13.46
N ALA A 226 4.47 -1.70 14.34
CA ALA A 226 3.48 -2.76 14.32
C ALA A 226 2.43 -2.50 13.24
N ARG A 227 1.97 -3.54 12.56
CA ARG A 227 0.79 -3.45 11.70
C ARG A 227 -0.46 -3.55 12.55
N PHE A 228 -1.50 -2.83 12.19
CA PHE A 228 -2.81 -3.03 12.78
C PHE A 228 -3.90 -2.88 11.73
N ASP A 229 -4.97 -3.64 11.92
CA ASP A 229 -6.22 -3.44 11.20
C ASP A 229 -7.01 -2.39 11.99
N PRO A 230 -7.29 -1.21 11.42
CA PRO A 230 -7.96 -0.14 12.16
C PRO A 230 -9.36 -0.55 12.63
N ASP A 231 -9.99 -1.57 12.05
CA ASP A 231 -11.28 -2.08 12.53
C ASP A 231 -11.21 -2.98 13.76
N ARG A 232 -10.03 -3.54 14.03
CA ARG A 232 -9.82 -4.48 15.13
C ARG A 232 -9.38 -3.76 16.40
N GLU A 233 -9.35 -4.52 17.49
CA GLU A 233 -8.81 -4.04 18.74
C GLU A 233 -7.30 -3.80 18.66
N ILE A 234 -6.84 -2.63 19.13
CA ILE A 234 -5.42 -2.24 19.12
C ILE A 234 -4.78 -2.69 20.42
N ARG A 235 -3.89 -3.68 20.39
CA ARG A 235 -3.25 -4.17 21.62
C ARG A 235 -2.19 -3.18 22.13
N LEU A 236 -2.34 -2.70 23.36
CA LEU A 236 -1.38 -1.78 24.01
C LEU A 236 -0.44 -2.54 24.95
N ASP A 237 0.30 -3.49 24.40
CA ASP A 237 1.17 -4.39 25.18
C ASP A 237 2.48 -3.70 25.64
N LEU A 238 2.83 -2.55 25.03
CA LEU A 238 4.05 -1.80 25.30
C LEU A 238 3.74 -0.39 25.84
N ARG A 239 4.72 0.23 26.52
CA ARG A 239 4.59 1.61 27.01
C ARG A 239 4.40 2.62 25.88
N HIS A 240 5.07 2.41 24.75
CA HIS A 240 4.90 3.22 23.57
C HIS A 240 5.20 2.38 22.33
N LEU A 241 4.53 2.67 21.22
CA LEU A 241 4.71 1.95 19.98
C LEU A 241 4.23 2.76 18.78
N TRP A 242 4.89 2.55 17.65
CA TRP A 242 4.44 3.02 16.35
C TRP A 242 3.62 1.94 15.64
N PHE A 243 2.55 2.37 15.01
CA PHE A 243 1.65 1.56 14.22
C PHE A 243 1.56 2.07 12.78
N ALA A 244 1.36 1.14 11.84
CA ALA A 244 0.95 1.46 10.47
C ALA A 244 -0.32 0.66 10.13
N PRO A 245 -1.36 1.31 9.55
CA PRO A 245 -2.61 0.64 9.23
C PRO A 245 -2.42 -0.36 8.09
N THR A 246 -3.24 -1.41 8.04
CA THR A 246 -3.25 -2.36 6.91
C THR A 246 -4.34 -2.08 5.86
N LYS A 247 -5.17 -1.06 6.09
CA LYS A 247 -6.26 -0.62 5.20
C LYS A 247 -5.97 0.76 4.62
N TRP A 248 -6.43 1.01 3.40
CA TRP A 248 -6.27 2.30 2.72
C TRP A 248 -7.38 3.31 3.04
N ASN A 249 -8.63 2.86 3.23
CA ASN A 249 -9.80 3.70 3.48
C ASN A 249 -10.15 3.89 4.94
N GLN A 250 -9.27 3.60 5.88
CA GLN A 250 -9.60 3.81 7.30
C GLN A 250 -8.70 4.80 8.02
N GLY A 251 -7.81 5.47 7.32
CA GLY A 251 -6.96 6.45 7.94
C GLY A 251 -6.57 7.48 6.93
N GLY A 252 -7.07 8.70 7.09
CA GLY A 252 -6.36 9.87 6.58
C GLY A 252 -5.00 10.04 7.27
N TYR A 253 -4.32 8.96 7.65
CA TYR A 253 -3.10 8.87 8.41
C TYR A 253 -2.36 7.59 8.00
N ASP A 254 -1.03 7.69 7.91
CA ASP A 254 -0.13 6.62 7.50
C ASP A 254 0.53 5.95 8.71
N ALA A 255 0.69 6.69 9.82
CA ALA A 255 1.27 6.16 11.03
C ALA A 255 0.57 6.68 12.29
N VAL A 256 0.54 5.86 13.33
CA VAL A 256 -0.01 6.22 14.65
C VAL A 256 1.02 5.87 15.70
N PHE A 257 1.37 6.82 16.55
CA PHE A 257 2.18 6.57 17.74
C PHE A 257 1.31 6.73 18.98
N TYR A 258 1.49 5.84 19.94
CA TYR A 258 0.93 6.06 21.27
C TYR A 258 2.01 5.99 22.34
N GLU A 259 1.78 6.69 23.45
CA GLU A 259 2.58 6.62 24.65
C GLU A 259 1.67 6.57 25.89
N LEU A 260 1.85 5.54 26.71
CA LEU A 260 1.22 5.37 28.01
C LEU A 260 2.07 6.00 29.10
N LYS A 261 1.45 6.84 29.92
CA LYS A 261 2.05 7.46 31.11
C LYS A 261 1.21 7.15 32.34
N GLY A 262 1.89 7.07 33.48
CA GLY A 262 1.21 7.06 34.77
C GLY A 262 0.51 8.40 35.00
N LEU A 263 -0.45 8.40 35.93
CA LEU A 263 -1.08 9.64 36.40
C LEU A 263 -0.16 10.32 37.42
N ASP A 264 0.20 11.57 37.14
CA ASP A 264 0.99 12.45 38.00
C ASP A 264 0.07 13.18 39.00
N ASN A 265 0.60 14.07 39.84
CA ASN A 265 -0.19 14.81 40.85
C ASN A 265 -0.75 16.16 40.34
N THR A 266 -0.83 16.33 39.02
CA THR A 266 -1.47 17.51 38.40
C THR A 266 -2.97 17.53 38.74
N GLU A 267 -3.62 18.69 38.58
CA GLU A 267 -5.06 18.81 38.80
C GLU A 267 -5.86 17.94 37.82
N CYS A 268 -5.48 17.93 36.54
CA CYS A 268 -6.10 17.10 35.52
C CYS A 268 -6.00 15.59 35.86
N ASP A 269 -4.82 15.14 36.31
CA ASP A 269 -4.59 13.73 36.64
C ASP A 269 -5.31 13.31 37.93
N ARG A 270 -5.57 14.25 38.86
CA ARG A 270 -6.43 14.01 40.04
C ARG A 270 -7.88 13.78 39.63
N SER A 271 -8.41 14.57 38.71
CA SER A 271 -9.76 14.35 38.14
C SER A 271 -9.85 13.02 37.42
N ALA A 272 -8.82 12.65 36.66
CA ALA A 272 -8.74 11.34 36.00
C ALA A 272 -8.77 10.18 37.00
N ARG A 273 -8.01 10.26 38.11
CA ARG A 273 -8.10 9.27 39.20
C ARG A 273 -9.48 9.23 39.83
N GLY A 274 -10.11 10.39 40.04
CA GLY A 274 -11.48 10.48 40.56
C GLY A 274 -12.51 9.79 39.66
N ALA A 275 -12.26 9.77 38.34
CA ALA A 275 -13.07 9.05 37.36
C ALA A 275 -12.68 7.56 37.18
N GLY A 276 -11.72 7.05 37.97
CA GLY A 276 -11.33 5.64 37.98
C GLY A 276 -10.21 5.26 37.01
N PHE A 277 -9.59 6.22 36.32
CA PHE A 277 -8.45 5.95 35.43
C PHE A 277 -7.16 5.74 36.22
N THR A 278 -6.28 4.87 35.69
CA THR A 278 -4.96 4.58 36.28
C THR A 278 -3.79 4.98 35.38
N MET A 279 -4.05 5.15 34.09
CA MET A 279 -3.06 5.52 33.07
C MET A 279 -3.63 6.60 32.17
N LYS A 280 -2.73 7.42 31.62
CA LYS A 280 -3.05 8.39 30.57
C LYS A 280 -2.36 8.01 29.27
N ILE A 281 -3.03 8.26 28.16
CA ILE A 281 -2.51 7.97 26.82
C ILE A 281 -2.32 9.28 26.04
N PHE A 282 -1.16 9.39 25.41
CA PHE A 282 -0.87 10.34 24.36
C PHE A 282 -0.95 9.62 23.02
N VAL A 283 -1.63 10.22 22.04
CA VAL A 283 -1.77 9.66 20.68
C VAL A 283 -1.30 10.68 19.66
N ARG A 284 -0.37 10.30 18.80
CA ARG A 284 0.06 11.08 17.64
C ARG A 284 -0.36 10.36 16.38
N ILE A 285 -1.10 11.06 15.52
CA ILE A 285 -1.63 10.55 14.27
C ILE A 285 -0.93 11.30 13.13
N VAL A 286 -0.24 10.57 12.25
CA VAL A 286 0.64 11.13 11.23
C VAL A 286 0.09 10.84 9.85
N GLN A 287 -0.09 11.87 9.04
CA GLN A 287 -0.35 11.76 7.61
C GLN A 287 0.88 12.24 6.83
N VAL A 288 1.43 11.37 5.99
CA VAL A 288 2.59 11.65 5.14
C VAL A 288 2.06 12.02 3.76
N THR A 289 2.35 13.24 3.30
CA THR A 289 1.74 13.77 2.07
C THR A 289 2.72 14.64 1.30
N ARG A 290 2.61 14.59 -0.03
CA ARG A 290 3.20 15.58 -0.94
C ARG A 290 2.16 16.53 -1.52
N SER A 291 0.87 16.30 -1.24
CA SER A 291 -0.21 17.19 -1.69
C SER A 291 -0.22 18.46 -0.86
N GLU A 292 -0.33 19.61 -1.53
CA GLU A 292 -0.58 20.92 -0.92
C GLU A 292 -1.93 20.95 -0.17
N THR A 293 -2.89 20.14 -0.63
CA THR A 293 -4.23 19.98 -0.06
C THR A 293 -4.52 18.50 0.20
N PRO A 294 -4.07 17.95 1.34
CA PRO A 294 -4.31 16.55 1.66
C PRO A 294 -5.79 16.30 1.95
N SER A 295 -6.29 15.14 1.54
CA SER A 295 -7.62 14.69 1.94
C SER A 295 -7.65 14.44 3.45
N PHE A 296 -8.69 14.93 4.10
CA PHE A 296 -8.92 14.73 5.53
C PHE A 296 -10.37 14.30 5.77
N LYS A 297 -10.55 13.15 6.42
CA LYS A 297 -11.87 12.65 6.84
C LYS A 297 -11.82 12.42 8.35
N VAL A 298 -12.48 13.28 9.11
CA VAL A 298 -12.40 13.32 10.58
C VAL A 298 -12.92 12.04 11.23
N GLU A 299 -13.82 11.33 10.56
CA GLU A 299 -14.45 10.09 10.99
C GLU A 299 -13.40 9.02 11.28
N TYR A 300 -12.38 8.89 10.43
CA TYR A 300 -11.30 7.92 10.63
C TYR A 300 -10.47 8.19 11.90
N TYR A 301 -10.25 9.48 12.20
CA TYR A 301 -9.52 9.90 13.38
C TYR A 301 -10.35 9.68 14.64
N LYS A 302 -11.63 10.06 14.60
CA LYS A 302 -12.59 9.82 15.68
C LYS A 302 -12.71 8.32 16.00
N ASP A 303 -12.87 7.49 14.98
CA ASP A 303 -13.02 6.05 15.15
C ASP A 303 -11.76 5.43 15.76
N LEU A 304 -10.58 5.88 15.35
CA LEU A 304 -9.30 5.48 15.97
C LEU A 304 -9.25 5.86 17.46
N LEU A 305 -9.54 7.12 17.79
CA LEU A 305 -9.49 7.63 19.17
C LEU A 305 -10.49 6.91 20.09
N THR A 306 -11.70 6.64 19.60
CA THR A 306 -12.75 5.90 20.33
C THR A 306 -12.27 4.51 20.77
N ARG A 307 -11.39 3.88 19.99
CA ARG A 307 -10.83 2.56 20.32
C ARG A 307 -9.84 2.63 21.48
N PHE A 308 -9.11 3.73 21.64
CA PHE A 308 -8.21 3.93 22.78
C PHE A 308 -8.97 4.30 24.06
N THR A 309 -10.03 5.10 23.98
CA THR A 309 -10.76 5.64 25.15
C THR A 309 -11.86 4.70 25.64
N VAL A 310 -12.80 4.34 24.78
CA VAL A 310 -14.03 3.61 25.16
C VAL A 310 -13.75 2.13 25.38
N ARG A 311 -12.96 1.51 24.49
CA ARG A 311 -12.74 0.06 24.55
C ARG A 311 -11.69 -0.38 25.56
N GLN A 312 -10.79 0.53 25.96
CA GLN A 312 -9.62 0.19 26.80
C GLN A 312 -9.55 0.98 28.10
N SER A 313 -10.54 1.84 28.37
CA SER A 313 -10.63 2.66 29.58
C SER A 313 -9.35 3.43 29.89
N MET A 314 -8.71 4.01 28.85
CA MET A 314 -7.55 4.89 28.99
C MET A 314 -8.00 6.34 29.04
N TRP A 315 -7.39 7.15 29.90
CA TRP A 315 -7.64 8.59 29.89
C TRP A 315 -6.80 9.23 28.77
N LEU A 316 -7.45 9.62 27.69
CA LEU A 316 -6.79 10.32 26.59
C LEU A 316 -6.41 11.73 27.03
N HIS A 317 -5.11 11.96 27.20
CA HIS A 317 -4.57 13.18 27.77
C HIS A 317 -4.26 14.23 26.71
N ALA A 318 -3.73 13.79 25.57
CA ALA A 318 -3.40 14.67 24.46
C ALA A 318 -3.43 13.89 23.13
N VAL A 319 -3.85 14.59 22.08
CA VAL A 319 -3.83 14.12 20.69
C VAL A 319 -3.04 15.12 19.86
N GLU A 320 -2.10 14.62 19.08
CA GLU A 320 -1.41 15.38 18.04
C GLU A 320 -1.79 14.83 16.66
N VAL A 321 -2.21 15.70 15.75
CA VAL A 321 -2.35 15.37 14.33
C VAL A 321 -1.21 16.06 13.59
N CYS A 322 -0.37 15.27 12.92
CA CYS A 322 0.81 15.76 12.23
C CYS A 322 0.69 15.49 10.73
N PHE A 323 0.82 16.53 9.94
CA PHE A 323 1.01 16.41 8.49
C PHE A 323 2.50 16.53 8.21
N VAL A 324 3.09 15.45 7.71
CA VAL A 324 4.51 15.41 7.33
C VAL A 324 4.60 15.62 5.84
N ALA A 325 5.19 16.73 5.43
CA ALA A 325 5.38 17.10 4.04
C ALA A 325 6.86 17.40 3.73
N PRO A 326 7.30 17.24 2.47
CA PRO A 326 8.62 17.65 2.04
C PRO A 326 8.87 19.14 2.28
N SER A 327 10.09 19.51 2.68
CA SER A 327 10.41 20.91 3.05
C SER A 327 10.17 21.92 1.92
N ASP A 328 10.27 21.48 0.67
CA ASP A 328 10.03 22.28 -0.54
C ASP A 328 8.55 22.63 -0.75
N VAL A 329 7.61 21.89 -0.15
CA VAL A 329 6.17 22.16 -0.28
C VAL A 329 5.54 22.71 1.00
N VAL A 330 6.26 22.74 2.14
CA VAL A 330 5.73 23.20 3.43
C VAL A 330 5.21 24.65 3.35
N SER A 331 5.87 25.53 2.60
CA SER A 331 5.44 26.94 2.48
C SER A 331 4.10 27.13 1.74
N GLU A 332 3.70 26.13 0.95
CA GLU A 332 2.47 26.15 0.14
C GLU A 332 1.40 25.23 0.74
N PHE A 333 1.75 24.50 1.81
CA PHE A 333 0.89 23.51 2.43
C PHE A 333 -0.23 24.17 3.23
N THR A 334 -1.46 23.74 2.99
CA THR A 334 -2.63 24.19 3.74
C THR A 334 -3.13 23.07 4.65
N LEU A 335 -3.20 23.36 5.96
CA LEU A 335 -3.80 22.42 6.90
C LEU A 335 -5.27 22.18 6.54
N PRO A 336 -5.69 20.91 6.39
CA PRO A 336 -7.06 20.59 6.00
C PRO A 336 -8.07 20.76 7.14
N VAL A 337 -7.59 20.94 8.38
CA VAL A 337 -8.42 21.12 9.58
C VAL A 337 -7.69 22.00 10.60
N ASP A 338 -8.43 22.88 11.29
CA ASP A 338 -7.91 23.65 12.41
C ASP A 338 -8.10 22.93 13.76
N GLU A 339 -7.36 23.35 14.79
CA GLU A 339 -7.39 22.72 16.12
C GLU A 339 -8.79 22.70 16.75
N ALA A 340 -9.55 23.79 16.63
CA ALA A 340 -10.87 23.90 17.26
C ALA A 340 -11.88 22.97 16.57
N THR A 341 -11.83 22.89 15.25
CA THR A 341 -12.65 21.98 14.44
C THR A 341 -12.30 20.53 14.74
N PHE A 342 -11.01 20.16 14.75
CA PHE A 342 -10.61 18.79 15.07
C PHE A 342 -10.97 18.38 16.50
N ARG A 343 -10.85 19.31 17.47
CA ARG A 343 -11.27 19.06 18.85
C ARG A 343 -12.76 18.73 18.93
N ARG A 344 -13.60 19.54 18.31
CA ARG A 344 -15.07 19.40 18.31
C ARG A 344 -15.55 18.13 17.59
N GLU A 345 -14.94 17.80 16.47
CA GLU A 345 -15.47 16.76 15.56
C GLU A 345 -14.73 15.41 15.67
N GLY A 346 -13.44 15.44 16.00
CA GLY A 346 -12.60 14.25 16.12
C GLY A 346 -12.44 13.77 17.55
N VAL A 347 -12.15 14.69 18.48
CA VAL A 347 -11.73 14.36 19.85
C VAL A 347 -12.91 14.24 20.80
N GLU A 348 -13.71 15.29 20.97
CA GLU A 348 -14.86 15.31 21.89
C GLU A 348 -15.85 14.15 21.68
N PRO A 349 -16.18 13.75 20.43
CA PRO A 349 -17.09 12.61 20.21
C PRO A 349 -16.49 11.24 20.53
N ALA A 350 -15.19 11.16 20.78
CA ALA A 350 -14.49 9.93 21.16
C ALA A 350 -14.41 9.74 22.69
N PHE A 351 -14.86 10.72 23.49
CA PHE A 351 -14.86 10.69 24.95
C PHE A 351 -16.21 10.33 25.56
#